data_AF-A0A7C3IPN9-F1
#
_entry.id   AF-A0A7C3IPN9-F1
#
_cell.length_a   1.000
_cell.length_b   1.000
_cell.length_c   1.000
_cell.angle_alpha   90.00
_cell.angle_beta   90.00
_cell.angle_gamma   90.00
#
_symmetry.space_group_name_H-M   'P 1'
#
loop_
_entity.id
_entity.type
_entity.pdbx_description
1 polymer ?
#
loop_
_entity_poly.entity_id
_entity_poly.type
_entity_poly.pdbx_seq_one_letter_code
_entity_poly.pdbx_strand_id
1 'polypeptide(L)'
;GTMPHAFILLAGDTVTAAQMFDEIIDPNIKRVALIDTFNDEKFEAVRVAEALKERLYAIRLDTPASRRGDFYRILEEVRWELNLRGYDNIKIFISGGIDEHDITALNPVVDAYGVGTCISNAPVIDFAMDIVEIEGTPIAKRGKMSGAKDVLRCPRCGNDRVIPLGRLTGNCDCGAAYIHLLEPLYVAGEPVCQQRTPSEIRDYVIKQLERCSL
;
A
#
# COMPACT_ATOMS: atom_id res chain seq x y z
N GLY A 1 -7.11 12.62 -1.03
CA GLY A 1 -7.20 12.97 0.40
C GLY A 1 -8.64 13.17 0.80
N THR A 2 -8.96 13.20 2.09
CA THR A 2 -10.31 13.41 2.64
C THR A 2 -10.31 14.66 3.54
N MET A 3 -11.45 15.01 4.13
CA MET A 3 -11.51 16.11 5.08
C MET A 3 -10.69 15.84 6.36
N PRO A 4 -9.92 16.82 6.88
CA PRO A 4 -9.17 16.69 8.13
C PRO A 4 -9.99 17.08 9.36
N HIS A 5 -9.60 16.62 10.55
CA HIS A 5 -10.20 17.06 11.82
C HIS A 5 -10.21 18.59 11.98
N ALA A 6 -9.13 19.27 11.56
CA ALA A 6 -9.04 20.72 11.64
C ALA A 6 -10.19 21.45 10.94
N PHE A 7 -10.66 20.93 9.80
CA PHE A 7 -11.79 21.51 9.09
C PHE A 7 -13.10 21.35 9.86
N ILE A 8 -13.34 20.16 10.43
CA ILE A 8 -14.52 19.88 11.26
C ILE A 8 -14.51 20.73 12.53
N LEU A 9 -13.34 20.91 13.16
CA LEU A 9 -13.17 21.78 14.33
C LEU A 9 -13.52 23.24 14.01
N LEU A 10 -13.11 23.75 12.84
CA LEU A 10 -13.43 25.11 12.40
C LEU A 10 -14.91 25.28 12.05
N ALA A 11 -15.52 24.25 11.46
CA ALA A 11 -16.96 24.23 11.16
C ALA A 11 -17.84 24.04 12.41
N GLY A 12 -17.27 23.49 13.49
CA GLY A 12 -17.94 23.27 14.77
C GLY A 12 -18.82 22.01 14.83
N ASP A 13 -19.03 21.30 13.73
CA ASP A 13 -19.84 20.10 13.62
C ASP A 13 -19.51 19.30 12.35
N THR A 14 -19.55 17.96 12.43
CA THR A 14 -19.19 17.08 11.30
C THR A 14 -20.19 17.17 10.16
N VAL A 15 -21.49 17.23 10.44
CA VAL A 15 -22.52 17.32 9.41
C VAL A 15 -22.40 18.65 8.66
N THR A 16 -22.19 19.74 9.39
CA THR A 16 -21.95 21.07 8.84
C THR A 16 -20.72 21.05 7.93
N ALA A 17 -19.60 20.51 8.40
CA ALA A 17 -18.39 20.36 7.61
C ALA A 17 -18.62 19.53 6.34
N ALA A 18 -19.32 18.41 6.44
CA ALA A 18 -19.61 17.54 5.31
C ALA A 18 -20.52 18.22 4.27
N GLN A 19 -21.51 19.01 4.70
CA GLN A 19 -22.35 19.81 3.80
C GLN A 19 -21.56 20.92 3.11
N MET A 20 -20.73 21.66 3.85
CA MET A 20 -19.84 22.69 3.28
C MET A 20 -18.87 22.08 2.25
N PHE A 21 -18.30 20.91 2.56
CA PHE A 21 -17.43 20.19 1.62
C PHE A 21 -18.19 19.79 0.36
N ASP A 22 -19.42 19.28 0.52
CA ASP A 22 -20.25 18.88 -0.61
C ASP A 22 -20.64 20.06 -1.51
N GLU A 23 -20.87 21.24 -0.95
CA GLU A 23 -21.23 22.45 -1.69
C GLU A 23 -20.05 23.01 -2.51
N ILE A 24 -18.85 23.03 -1.93
CA ILE A 24 -17.70 23.75 -2.50
C ILE A 24 -16.86 22.88 -3.42
N ILE A 25 -16.71 21.59 -3.12
CA ILE A 25 -15.75 20.72 -3.80
C ILE A 25 -16.37 20.14 -5.08
N ASP A 26 -15.58 20.00 -6.13
CA ASP A 26 -16.02 19.44 -7.42
C ASP A 26 -16.80 18.12 -7.23
N PRO A 27 -18.02 17.95 -7.81
CA PRO A 27 -18.85 16.76 -7.65
C PRO A 27 -18.18 15.43 -8.04
N ASN A 28 -17.16 15.46 -8.89
CA ASN A 28 -16.40 14.26 -9.28
C ASN A 28 -15.52 13.71 -8.13
N ILE A 29 -15.23 14.52 -7.12
CA ILE A 29 -14.46 14.12 -5.95
C ILE A 29 -15.41 13.41 -4.97
N LYS A 30 -15.10 12.17 -4.62
CA LYS A 30 -15.94 11.38 -3.72
C LYS A 30 -15.99 11.99 -2.31
N ARG A 31 -17.20 12.10 -1.74
CA ARG A 31 -17.42 12.64 -0.39
C ARG A 31 -17.09 11.56 0.64
N VAL A 32 -16.00 11.78 1.38
CA VAL A 32 -15.56 10.92 2.48
C VAL A 32 -15.56 11.73 3.77
N ALA A 33 -16.47 11.43 4.68
CA ALA A 33 -16.63 12.18 5.92
C ALA A 33 -15.83 11.57 7.07
N LEU A 34 -15.08 12.38 7.81
CA LEU A 34 -14.35 11.95 9.00
C LEU A 34 -15.27 12.09 10.22
N ILE A 35 -15.55 10.99 10.92
CA ILE A 35 -16.70 10.92 11.85
C ILE A 35 -16.34 10.85 13.34
N ASP A 36 -15.06 10.80 13.68
CA ASP A 36 -14.54 10.60 15.04
C ASP A 36 -13.99 11.89 15.68
N THR A 37 -14.48 13.07 15.24
CA THR A 37 -13.98 14.37 15.74
C THR A 37 -14.58 14.75 17.09
N PHE A 38 -15.90 14.63 17.26
CA PHE A 38 -16.60 15.10 18.46
C PHE A 38 -17.44 14.01 19.12
N ASN A 39 -18.22 13.30 18.32
CA ASN A 39 -19.20 12.34 18.78
C ASN A 39 -18.69 10.91 18.60
N ASP A 40 -19.40 9.97 19.20
CA ASP A 40 -19.18 8.55 18.97
C ASP A 40 -19.48 8.18 17.52
N GLU A 41 -18.60 7.37 16.92
CA GLU A 41 -18.57 7.06 15.50
C GLU A 41 -19.88 6.46 15.01
N LYS A 42 -20.57 5.67 15.84
CA LYS A 42 -21.85 5.08 15.49
C LYS A 42 -22.89 6.15 15.20
N PHE A 43 -23.07 7.09 16.13
CA PHE A 43 -24.10 8.11 16.00
C PHE A 43 -23.73 9.10 14.88
N GLU A 44 -22.44 9.44 14.77
CA GLU A 44 -21.98 10.39 13.77
C GLU A 44 -22.07 9.81 12.35
N ALA A 45 -21.83 8.51 12.16
CA ALA A 45 -22.03 7.83 10.89
C ALA A 45 -23.48 8.00 10.38
N VAL A 46 -24.47 7.78 11.25
CA VAL A 46 -25.90 7.94 10.91
C VAL A 46 -26.22 9.40 10.59
N ARG A 47 -25.77 10.35 11.41
CA ARG A 47 -26.05 11.78 11.20
C ARG A 47 -25.54 12.27 9.84
N VAL A 48 -24.32 11.88 9.46
CA VAL A 48 -23.74 12.28 8.17
C VAL A 48 -24.42 11.54 7.01
N ALA A 49 -24.74 10.26 7.18
CA ALA A 49 -25.48 9.50 6.17
C ALA A 49 -26.85 10.11 5.87
N GLU A 50 -27.60 10.54 6.89
CA GLU A 50 -28.91 11.20 6.72
C GLU A 50 -28.79 12.57 6.03
N ALA A 51 -27.73 13.32 6.32
CA ALA A 51 -27.52 14.65 5.77
C ALA A 51 -27.07 14.64 4.29
N LEU A 52 -26.17 13.73 3.93
CA LEU A 52 -25.61 13.67 2.57
C LEU A 52 -26.33 12.66 1.68
N LYS A 53 -26.96 11.63 2.26
CA LYS A 53 -27.69 10.55 1.56
C LYS A 53 -26.80 9.92 0.48
N GLU A 54 -27.33 9.78 -0.74
CA GLU A 54 -26.63 9.18 -1.88
C GLU A 54 -25.34 9.90 -2.28
N ARG A 55 -25.15 11.15 -1.85
CA ARG A 55 -23.91 11.91 -2.08
C ARG A 55 -22.76 11.40 -1.20
N LEU A 56 -23.05 10.77 -0.06
CA LEU A 56 -22.00 10.25 0.82
C LEU A 56 -21.43 8.97 0.21
N TYR A 57 -20.15 9.01 -0.17
CA TYR A 57 -19.48 7.83 -0.70
C TYR A 57 -18.94 6.93 0.40
N ALA A 58 -18.31 7.51 1.42
CA ALA A 58 -17.71 6.77 2.51
C ALA A 58 -17.70 7.58 3.81
N ILE A 59 -17.58 6.87 4.92
CA ILE A 59 -17.15 7.41 6.21
C ILE A 59 -15.71 6.98 6.49
N ARG A 60 -14.94 7.82 7.16
CA ARG A 60 -13.58 7.55 7.60
C ARG A 60 -13.52 7.60 9.12
N LEU A 61 -12.95 6.55 9.71
CA LEU A 61 -12.64 6.47 11.13
C LEU A 61 -11.13 6.57 11.32
N ASP A 62 -10.67 7.56 12.09
CA ASP A 62 -9.29 7.71 12.55
C ASP A 62 -9.19 7.51 14.08
N THR A 63 -10.07 6.67 14.62
CA THR A 63 -10.39 6.58 16.05
C THR A 63 -9.12 6.57 16.90
N PRO A 64 -8.95 7.53 17.84
CA PRO A 64 -7.75 7.64 18.65
C PRO A 64 -7.46 6.36 19.45
N ALA A 65 -6.19 6.05 19.70
CA ALA A 65 -5.80 4.86 20.47
C ALA A 65 -6.47 4.77 21.85
N SER A 66 -6.77 5.90 22.48
CA SER A 66 -7.49 5.95 23.78
C SER A 66 -9.00 5.69 23.70
N ARG A 67 -9.55 5.52 22.49
CA ARG A 67 -10.95 5.20 22.20
C ARG A 67 -11.11 3.93 21.38
N ARG A 68 -10.03 3.47 20.75
CA ARG A 68 -9.96 2.24 19.95
C ARG A 68 -9.85 1.00 20.84
N GLY A 69 -10.92 0.69 21.56
CA GLY A 69 -11.01 -0.49 22.43
C GLY A 69 -10.96 -1.79 21.64
N ASP A 70 -12.06 -2.15 20.99
CA ASP A 70 -12.11 -3.22 19.99
C ASP A 70 -12.54 -2.60 18.67
N PHE A 71 -11.56 -2.34 17.79
CA PHE A 71 -11.84 -1.59 16.57
C PHE A 71 -12.72 -2.38 15.60
N TYR A 72 -12.55 -3.70 15.53
CA TYR A 72 -13.39 -4.56 14.70
C TYR A 72 -14.86 -4.47 15.14
N ARG A 73 -15.13 -4.51 16.45
CA ARG A 73 -16.49 -4.37 17.00
C ARG A 73 -17.10 -2.99 16.79
N ILE A 74 -16.30 -1.94 16.92
CA ILE A 74 -16.74 -0.56 16.59
C ILE A 74 -17.17 -0.48 15.12
N LEU A 75 -16.38 -1.06 14.21
CA LEU A 75 -16.68 -1.06 12.77
C LEU A 75 -17.91 -1.92 12.44
N GLU A 76 -18.10 -3.07 13.09
CA GLU A 76 -19.33 -3.87 12.99
C GLU A 76 -20.55 -3.09 13.48
N GLU A 77 -20.46 -2.39 14.61
CA GLU A 77 -21.55 -1.59 15.17
C GLU A 77 -21.95 -0.45 14.22
N VAL A 78 -20.96 0.27 13.68
CA VAL A 78 -21.18 1.32 12.68
C VAL A 78 -21.83 0.75 11.42
N ARG A 79 -21.32 -0.37 10.90
CA ARG A 79 -21.88 -1.03 9.72
C ARG A 79 -23.33 -1.46 9.95
N TRP A 80 -23.63 -2.05 11.11
CA TRP A 80 -24.98 -2.44 11.48
C TRP A 80 -25.95 -1.27 11.47
N GLU A 81 -25.59 -0.16 12.12
CA GLU A 81 -26.49 1.01 12.21
C GLU A 81 -26.74 1.69 10.86
N LEU A 82 -25.75 1.70 9.97
CA LEU A 82 -25.91 2.19 8.60
C LEU A 82 -26.85 1.29 7.80
N ASN A 83 -26.59 -0.01 7.80
CA ASN A 83 -27.38 -0.99 7.04
C ASN A 83 -28.83 -1.03 7.50
N LEU A 84 -29.07 -0.99 8.82
CA LEU A 84 -30.42 -0.97 9.40
C LEU A 84 -31.27 0.21 8.87
N ARG A 85 -30.62 1.32 8.48
CA ARG A 85 -31.26 2.53 7.95
C ARG A 85 -31.23 2.64 6.43
N GLY A 86 -30.80 1.58 5.73
CA GLY A 86 -30.77 1.51 4.27
C GLY A 86 -29.55 2.21 3.63
N TYR A 87 -28.47 2.39 4.39
CA TYR A 87 -27.22 3.00 3.91
C TYR A 87 -26.11 1.96 3.62
N ASP A 88 -26.50 0.78 3.12
CA ASP A 88 -25.60 -0.35 2.86
C ASP A 88 -24.49 -0.03 1.84
N ASN A 89 -24.73 0.97 0.98
CA ASN A 89 -23.82 1.42 -0.06
C ASN A 89 -22.66 2.28 0.46
N ILE A 90 -22.76 2.83 1.68
CA ILE A 90 -21.74 3.71 2.25
C ILE A 90 -20.51 2.89 2.63
N LYS A 91 -19.35 3.29 2.13
CA LYS A 91 -18.07 2.60 2.36
C LYS A 91 -17.45 2.98 3.71
N ILE A 92 -16.74 2.04 4.33
CA ILE A 92 -16.00 2.26 5.58
C ILE A 92 -14.51 2.33 5.28
N PHE A 93 -13.94 3.50 5.50
CA PHE A 93 -12.51 3.77 5.38
C PHE A 93 -11.92 3.88 6.79
N ILE A 94 -10.72 3.36 6.99
CA ILE A 94 -10.01 3.55 8.27
C ILE A 94 -8.61 4.11 8.07
N SER A 95 -8.10 4.79 9.08
CA SER A 95 -6.71 5.22 9.15
C SER A 95 -6.17 5.20 10.58
N GLY A 96 -4.89 5.57 10.71
CA GLY A 96 -4.23 5.75 11.99
C GLY A 96 -3.62 4.46 12.52
N GLY A 97 -2.30 4.34 12.42
CA GLY A 97 -1.55 3.23 13.02
C GLY A 97 -1.87 1.84 12.48
N ILE A 98 -2.35 1.72 11.23
CA ILE A 98 -2.72 0.45 10.60
C ILE A 98 -1.48 -0.26 10.05
N ASP A 99 -1.36 -1.56 10.32
CA ASP A 99 -0.35 -2.47 9.75
C ASP A 99 -0.96 -3.65 8.96
N GLU A 100 -0.13 -4.57 8.48
CA GLU A 100 -0.55 -5.75 7.72
C GLU A 100 -1.43 -6.75 8.52
N HIS A 101 -1.27 -6.78 9.84
CA HIS A 101 -2.06 -7.64 10.73
C HIS A 101 -3.45 -7.05 10.92
N ASP A 102 -3.53 -5.73 11.15
CA ASP A 102 -4.80 -4.99 11.23
C ASP A 102 -5.60 -5.14 9.93
N ILE A 103 -4.96 -4.96 8.77
CA ILE A 103 -5.63 -5.09 7.46
C ILE A 103 -6.29 -6.46 7.34
N THR A 104 -5.54 -7.53 7.64
CA THR A 104 -6.03 -8.90 7.54
C THR A 104 -7.24 -9.13 8.46
N ALA A 105 -7.18 -8.64 9.69
CA ALA A 105 -8.27 -8.77 10.67
C ALA A 105 -9.51 -7.95 10.32
N LEU A 106 -9.34 -6.77 9.72
CA LEU A 106 -10.40 -5.80 9.47
C LEU A 106 -11.03 -5.90 8.07
N ASN A 107 -10.43 -6.66 7.15
CA ASN A 107 -10.95 -6.88 5.78
C ASN A 107 -12.45 -7.24 5.70
N PRO A 108 -13.05 -8.00 6.63
CA PRO A 108 -14.49 -8.30 6.58
C PRO A 108 -15.40 -7.09 6.73
N VAL A 109 -14.93 -5.99 7.32
CA VAL A 109 -15.76 -4.82 7.71
C VAL A 109 -15.26 -3.48 7.17
N VAL A 110 -14.15 -3.47 6.44
CA VAL A 110 -13.49 -2.25 5.91
C VAL A 110 -13.34 -2.33 4.39
N ASP A 111 -13.60 -1.20 3.73
CA ASP A 111 -13.50 -1.08 2.27
C ASP A 111 -12.19 -0.40 1.80
N ALA A 112 -11.53 0.41 2.64
CA ALA A 112 -10.25 1.03 2.30
C ALA A 112 -9.43 1.43 3.53
N TYR A 113 -8.11 1.52 3.33
CA TYR A 113 -7.13 1.79 4.37
C TYR A 113 -6.25 3.00 4.03
N GLY A 114 -6.09 3.90 4.99
CA GLY A 114 -5.04 4.91 5.01
C GLY A 114 -3.84 4.42 5.82
N VAL A 115 -2.81 3.92 5.14
CA VAL A 115 -1.57 3.42 5.76
C VAL A 115 -0.48 4.48 5.68
N GLY A 116 0.06 4.88 6.84
CA GLY A 116 1.11 5.89 6.94
C GLY A 116 2.42 5.30 7.42
N THR A 117 2.66 5.43 8.73
CA THR A 117 3.94 5.14 9.39
C THR A 117 4.53 3.76 9.06
N CYS A 118 3.70 2.71 8.98
CA CYS A 118 4.18 1.35 8.67
C CYS A 118 4.95 1.29 7.32
N ILE A 119 4.52 2.06 6.33
CA ILE A 119 5.18 2.13 5.03
C ILE A 119 6.27 3.22 5.03
N SER A 120 5.95 4.43 5.46
CA SER A 120 6.85 5.57 5.33
C SER A 120 8.07 5.50 6.25
N ASN A 121 7.97 4.74 7.35
CA ASN A 121 9.05 4.49 8.30
C ASN A 121 9.47 3.01 8.28
N ALA A 122 9.29 2.33 7.15
CA ALA A 122 9.75 0.95 6.98
C ALA A 122 11.28 0.87 7.18
N PRO A 123 11.79 -0.19 7.82
CA PRO A 123 13.22 -0.39 7.97
C PRO A 123 13.94 -0.34 6.63
N VAL A 124 15.08 0.34 6.59
CA VAL A 124 15.91 0.39 5.38
C VAL A 124 16.55 -0.97 5.10
N ILE A 125 16.62 -1.34 3.83
CA ILE A 125 17.44 -2.49 3.41
C ILE A 125 18.90 -2.04 3.38
N ASP A 126 19.73 -2.68 4.20
CA ASP A 126 21.16 -2.34 4.35
C ASP A 126 21.98 -2.86 3.15
N PHE A 127 21.97 -2.08 2.07
CA PHE A 127 22.75 -2.36 0.88
C PHE A 127 24.21 -1.90 1.05
N ALA A 128 25.14 -2.76 0.62
CA ALA A 128 26.56 -2.46 0.54
C ALA A 128 27.04 -2.49 -0.92
N MET A 129 27.99 -1.61 -1.24
CA MET A 129 28.70 -1.60 -2.51
C MET A 129 30.16 -1.97 -2.26
N ASP A 130 30.61 -3.05 -2.88
CA ASP A 130 31.96 -3.57 -2.73
C ASP A 130 32.58 -3.88 -4.10
N ILE A 131 33.89 -3.66 -4.23
CA ILE A 131 34.64 -4.13 -5.38
C ILE A 131 34.67 -5.67 -5.35
N VAL A 132 34.27 -6.30 -6.46
CA VAL A 132 34.31 -7.77 -6.64
C VAL A 132 35.31 -8.19 -7.72
N GLU A 133 35.83 -7.27 -8.52
CA GLU A 133 36.76 -7.54 -9.61
C GLU A 133 37.60 -6.29 -9.89
N ILE A 134 38.91 -6.47 -10.12
CA ILE A 134 39.85 -5.40 -10.49
C ILE A 134 40.56 -5.82 -11.76
N GLU A 135 40.43 -5.03 -12.83
CA GLU A 135 41.09 -5.28 -14.12
C GLU A 135 40.86 -6.71 -14.65
N GLY A 136 39.63 -7.23 -14.50
CA GLY A 136 39.26 -8.60 -14.90
C GLY A 136 39.70 -9.70 -13.92
N THR A 137 40.42 -9.36 -12.85
CA THR A 137 40.85 -10.32 -11.82
C THR A 137 39.83 -10.40 -10.69
N PRO A 138 39.20 -11.57 -10.42
CA PRO A 138 38.24 -11.72 -9.32
C PRO A 138 38.91 -11.52 -7.95
N ILE A 139 38.55 -10.44 -7.25
CA ILE A 139 39.07 -10.12 -5.91
C ILE A 139 38.00 -9.42 -5.07
N ALA A 140 37.87 -9.79 -3.79
CA ALA A 140 36.93 -9.17 -2.87
C ALA A 140 37.44 -9.22 -1.43
N LYS A 141 36.89 -8.36 -0.57
CA LYS A 141 37.18 -8.40 0.87
C LYS A 141 36.54 -9.62 1.54
N ARG A 142 36.99 -9.95 2.75
CA ARG A 142 36.38 -11.02 3.59
C ARG A 142 34.87 -10.81 3.73
N GLY A 143 34.12 -11.90 3.57
CA GLY A 143 32.66 -11.93 3.65
C GLY A 143 31.93 -11.53 2.36
N LYS A 144 32.64 -11.29 1.24
CA LYS A 144 32.06 -11.02 -0.08
C LYS A 144 32.58 -12.02 -1.12
N MET A 145 31.73 -12.39 -2.08
CA MET A 145 32.08 -13.27 -3.18
C MET A 145 32.67 -12.45 -4.34
N SER A 146 33.87 -12.79 -4.81
CA SER A 146 34.54 -12.10 -5.94
C SER A 146 33.94 -12.47 -7.31
N GLY A 147 34.43 -11.79 -8.35
CA GLY A 147 34.07 -11.94 -9.76
C GLY A 147 32.79 -11.21 -10.15
N ALA A 148 32.70 -10.78 -11.40
CA ALA A 148 31.44 -10.37 -12.02
C ALA A 148 30.45 -11.54 -12.04
N LYS A 149 29.17 -11.24 -11.78
CA LYS A 149 28.10 -12.24 -11.63
C LYS A 149 26.86 -11.82 -12.40
N ASP A 150 25.99 -12.79 -12.61
CA ASP A 150 24.65 -12.60 -13.10
C ASP A 150 23.64 -13.20 -12.11
N VAL A 151 22.41 -12.71 -12.14
CA VAL A 151 21.28 -13.23 -11.37
C VAL A 151 20.25 -13.77 -12.34
N LEU A 152 19.97 -15.06 -12.21
CA LEU A 152 19.00 -15.75 -13.03
C LEU A 152 17.73 -16.02 -12.24
N ARG A 153 16.57 -15.89 -12.87
CA ARG A 153 15.27 -16.24 -12.29
C ARG A 153 14.54 -17.26 -13.14
N CYS A 154 13.98 -18.28 -12.51
CA CYS A 154 13.07 -19.19 -13.19
C CYS A 154 11.69 -18.54 -13.30
N PRO A 155 11.15 -18.29 -14.51
CA PRO A 155 9.87 -17.62 -14.68
C PRO A 155 8.68 -18.47 -14.20
N ARG A 156 8.84 -19.80 -14.08
CA ARG A 156 7.81 -20.73 -13.60
C ARG A 156 7.71 -20.77 -12.08
N CYS A 157 8.74 -21.22 -11.38
CA CYS A 157 8.72 -21.39 -9.93
C CYS A 157 9.32 -20.22 -9.12
N GLY A 158 9.88 -19.19 -9.77
CA GLY A 158 10.48 -18.04 -9.09
C GLY A 158 11.85 -18.29 -8.45
N ASN A 159 12.41 -19.50 -8.56
CA ASN A 159 13.73 -19.80 -8.00
C ASN A 159 14.82 -18.91 -8.63
N ASP A 160 15.64 -18.30 -7.78
CA ASP A 160 16.75 -17.44 -8.19
C ASP A 160 18.08 -18.17 -8.07
N ARG A 161 19.02 -17.86 -8.96
CA ARG A 161 20.37 -18.43 -8.97
C ARG A 161 21.39 -17.37 -9.35
N VAL A 162 22.42 -17.21 -8.52
CA VAL A 162 23.58 -16.38 -8.84
C VAL A 162 24.64 -17.23 -9.53
N ILE A 163 25.17 -16.76 -10.65
CA ILE A 163 26.22 -17.44 -11.42
C ILE A 163 27.36 -16.46 -11.78
N PRO A 164 28.58 -16.94 -12.07
CA PRO A 164 29.60 -16.11 -12.70
C PRO A 164 29.12 -15.57 -14.04
N LEU A 165 29.44 -14.30 -14.34
CA LEU A 165 29.04 -13.66 -15.60
C LEU A 165 29.57 -14.45 -16.81
N GLY A 166 28.73 -14.63 -17.84
CA GLY A 166 29.07 -15.36 -19.06
C GLY A 166 29.10 -16.89 -18.92
N ARG A 167 28.83 -17.45 -17.73
CA ARG A 167 28.76 -18.90 -17.55
C ARG A 167 27.40 -19.44 -17.98
N LEU A 168 27.40 -20.51 -18.78
CA LEU A 168 26.17 -21.22 -19.13
C LEU A 168 25.60 -21.95 -17.91
N THR A 169 24.28 -21.92 -17.77
CA THR A 169 23.54 -22.75 -16.81
C THR A 169 22.56 -23.66 -17.56
N GLY A 170 22.27 -24.82 -16.98
CA GLY A 170 21.14 -25.64 -17.40
C GLY A 170 19.80 -25.06 -16.94
N ASN A 171 18.73 -25.81 -17.19
CA ASN A 171 17.38 -25.45 -16.77
C ASN A 171 17.25 -25.47 -15.24
N CYS A 172 16.20 -24.81 -14.75
CA CYS A 172 15.75 -24.93 -13.37
C CYS A 172 15.30 -26.36 -13.07
N ASP A 173 15.32 -26.76 -11.79
CA ASP A 173 14.88 -28.09 -11.32
C ASP A 173 13.42 -28.38 -11.68
N CYS A 174 12.59 -27.35 -11.86
CA CYS A 174 11.20 -27.48 -12.35
C CYS A 174 11.08 -27.67 -13.88
N GLY A 175 12.22 -27.78 -14.59
CA GLY A 175 12.33 -28.00 -16.03
C GLY A 175 12.31 -26.74 -16.91
N ALA A 176 11.99 -25.56 -16.35
CA ALA A 176 11.93 -24.31 -17.10
C ALA A 176 13.32 -23.69 -17.33
N ALA A 177 13.50 -23.01 -18.47
CA ALA A 177 14.70 -22.23 -18.74
C ALA A 177 14.75 -20.97 -17.84
N TYR A 178 15.94 -20.62 -17.38
CA TYR A 178 16.18 -19.39 -16.63
C TYR A 178 16.14 -18.16 -17.54
N ILE A 179 15.75 -17.01 -16.98
CA ILE A 179 15.93 -15.69 -17.58
C ILE A 179 16.95 -14.89 -16.77
N HIS A 180 17.68 -13.99 -17.44
CA HIS A 180 18.61 -13.07 -16.79
C HIS A 180 17.85 -11.89 -16.16
N LEU A 181 18.24 -11.47 -14.96
CA LEU A 181 17.65 -10.32 -14.26
C LEU A 181 18.53 -9.07 -14.30
N LEU A 182 19.85 -9.23 -14.46
CA LEU A 182 20.75 -8.09 -14.58
C LEU A 182 20.83 -7.66 -16.04
N GLU A 183 20.28 -6.49 -16.33
CA GLU A 183 20.34 -5.86 -17.65
C GLU A 183 21.16 -4.56 -17.56
N PRO A 184 21.96 -4.23 -18.59
CA PRO A 184 22.67 -2.96 -18.62
C PRO A 184 21.67 -1.81 -18.70
N LEU A 185 21.73 -0.89 -17.73
CA LEU A 185 20.96 0.36 -17.78
C LEU A 185 21.74 1.46 -18.51
N TYR A 186 23.07 1.44 -18.40
CA TYR A 186 23.99 2.37 -19.03
C TYR A 186 25.14 1.61 -19.71
N VAL A 187 25.55 2.07 -20.89
CA VAL A 187 26.75 1.60 -21.60
C VAL A 187 27.55 2.81 -22.03
N ALA A 188 28.83 2.87 -21.63
CA ALA A 188 29.71 4.01 -21.91
C ALA A 188 29.14 5.39 -21.51
N GLY A 189 28.36 5.44 -20.42
CA GLY A 189 27.72 6.66 -19.92
C GLY A 189 26.35 6.97 -20.53
N GLU A 190 25.96 6.27 -21.59
CA GLU A 190 24.67 6.48 -22.26
C GLU A 190 23.60 5.50 -21.76
N PRO A 191 22.37 5.97 -21.48
CA PRO A 191 21.27 5.08 -21.11
C PRO A 191 20.90 4.19 -22.29
N VAL A 192 20.85 2.87 -22.08
CA VAL A 192 20.49 1.89 -23.13
C VAL A 192 19.15 1.21 -22.89
N CYS A 193 18.51 1.50 -21.76
CA CYS A 193 17.19 0.99 -21.42
C CYS A 193 16.12 2.07 -21.50
N GLN A 194 14.90 1.70 -21.86
CA GLN A 194 13.74 2.58 -21.72
C GLN A 194 13.33 2.67 -20.25
N GLN A 195 13.19 3.89 -19.74
CA GLN A 195 12.66 4.10 -18.39
C GLN A 195 11.17 3.77 -18.35
N ARG A 196 10.79 2.96 -17.36
CA ARG A 196 9.38 2.64 -17.06
C ARG A 196 8.77 3.74 -16.21
N THR A 197 7.50 4.02 -16.44
CA THR A 197 6.68 4.89 -15.60
C THR A 197 6.43 4.25 -14.23
N PRO A 198 6.13 5.05 -13.18
CA PRO A 198 5.75 4.51 -11.87
C PRO A 198 4.60 3.50 -11.91
N SER A 199 3.62 3.70 -12.79
CA SER A 199 2.48 2.78 -12.96
C SER A 199 2.93 1.43 -13.53
N GLU A 200 3.78 1.42 -14.55
CA GLU A 200 4.31 0.17 -15.13
C GLU A 200 5.17 -0.59 -14.12
N ILE A 201 5.96 0.12 -13.30
CA ILE A 201 6.76 -0.50 -12.23
C ILE A 201 5.83 -1.11 -11.17
N ARG A 202 4.78 -0.39 -10.76
CA ARG A 202 3.78 -0.90 -9.81
C ARG A 202 3.09 -2.16 -10.35
N ASP A 203 2.63 -2.15 -11.59
CA ASP A 203 1.95 -3.29 -12.19
C ASP A 203 2.88 -4.50 -12.31
N TYR A 204 4.15 -4.26 -12.60
CA TYR A 204 5.18 -5.31 -12.56
C TYR A 204 5.31 -5.93 -11.16
N VAL A 205 5.38 -5.11 -10.11
CA VAL A 205 5.46 -5.60 -8.72
C VAL A 205 4.21 -6.39 -8.33
N ILE A 206 3.00 -5.90 -8.66
CA ILE A 206 1.74 -6.61 -8.36
C ILE A 206 1.71 -8.00 -9.00
N LYS A 207 2.09 -8.11 -10.29
CA LYS A 207 2.19 -9.41 -10.99
C LYS A 207 3.19 -10.37 -10.36
N GLN A 208 4.24 -9.84 -9.72
CA GLN A 208 5.21 -10.67 -9.01
C GLN A 208 4.65 -11.20 -7.69
N LEU A 209 3.89 -10.37 -6.97
CA LEU A 209 3.28 -10.74 -5.68
C LEU A 209 2.25 -11.88 -5.82
N GLU A 210 1.61 -12.05 -6.98
CA GLU A 210 0.71 -13.19 -7.26
C GLU A 210 1.38 -14.57 -7.05
N ARG A 211 2.72 -14.61 -7.06
CA ARG A 211 3.51 -15.84 -6.89
C ARG A 211 3.97 -16.05 -5.45
N CYS A 212 3.84 -15.03 -4.61
CA CYS A 212 4.19 -15.11 -3.20
C CYS A 212 2.99 -15.66 -2.43
N SER A 213 3.21 -16.69 -1.61
CA SER A 213 2.27 -16.99 -0.53
C SER A 213 2.48 -15.96 0.56
N LEU A 214 1.51 -15.06 0.75
CA LEU A 214 1.44 -14.14 1.88
C LEU A 214 0.73 -14.82 3.05
#